data_AF-A0A2G8L9M2-F1
#
_entry.id   AF-A0A2G8L9M2-F1
#
_cell.length_a   1.000
_cell.length_b   1.000
_cell.length_c   1.000
_cell.angle_alpha   90.00
_cell.angle_beta   90.00
_cell.angle_gamma   90.00
#
_symmetry.space_group_name_H-M   'P 1'
#
loop_
_entity.id
_entity.type
_entity.pdbx_description
1 polymer ?
#
loop_
_entity_poly.entity_id
_entity_poly.type
_entity_poly.pdbx_seq_one_letter_code
_entity_poly.pdbx_strand_id
1 'polypeptide(L)'
;MFSREFAIGIHVESHSFLVLGYLCDPDANVFNIDFTRFKIRDIETGTVLFEIAKPPPSEEEEDVEQDEEEADPNAGRFVRYQFTPQFLKLHTVGATVEFSVGEKPVNSFRMIERHYFGEKLLKSFDFNFGFCIPNSKNTCEHIYEFPKLSSMR
;
A
#
# COMPACT_ATOMS: atom_id res chain seq x y z
N MET A 1 0.52 21.98 7.17
CA MET A 1 1.01 20.60 7.32
C MET A 1 -0.10 19.70 6.79
N PHE A 2 0.00 19.22 5.55
CA PHE A 2 -1.06 18.42 4.94
C PHE A 2 -0.93 16.99 5.47
N SER A 3 -1.75 16.62 6.45
CA SER A 3 -1.93 15.22 6.82
C SER A 3 -2.78 14.58 5.72
N ARG A 4 -2.19 13.72 4.91
CA ARG A 4 -2.95 12.88 3.97
C ARG A 4 -2.86 11.45 4.49
N GLU A 5 -3.99 10.94 4.93
CA GLU A 5 -4.17 9.53 5.23
C GLU A 5 -4.24 8.80 3.89
N PHE A 6 -3.11 8.22 3.47
CA PHE A 6 -3.11 7.22 2.42
C PHE A 6 -3.07 5.87 3.12
N ALA A 7 -4.24 5.28 3.34
CA ALA A 7 -4.31 3.89 3.70
C ALA A 7 -3.89 3.07 2.47
N ILE A 8 -2.66 2.51 2.48
CA ILE A 8 -2.39 1.29 1.72
C ILE A 8 -3.11 0.17 2.46
N GLY A 9 -4.43 0.17 2.36
CA GLY A 9 -5.26 -0.96 2.72
C GLY A 9 -5.61 -1.66 1.43
N ILE A 10 -5.30 -2.94 1.31
CA ILE A 10 -5.95 -3.81 0.32
C ILE A 10 -7.46 -3.63 0.51
N HIS A 11 -8.10 -2.91 -0.38
CA HIS A 11 -9.53 -2.66 -0.34
C HIS A 11 -10.24 -3.69 -1.23
N VAL A 12 -11.15 -4.45 -0.62
CA VAL A 12 -12.22 -5.19 -1.30
C VAL A 12 -13.52 -4.46 -0.95
N GLU A 13 -14.36 -4.15 -1.95
CA GLU A 13 -15.51 -3.21 -1.89
C GLU A 13 -16.49 -3.43 -0.72
N SER A 14 -17.08 -2.37 -0.14
CA SER A 14 -18.35 -1.78 -0.60
C SER A 14 -18.62 -0.36 -0.04
N HIS A 15 -19.05 0.53 -0.93
CA HIS A 15 -19.85 1.77 -0.78
C HIS A 15 -19.90 2.54 0.55
N SER A 16 -19.42 3.79 0.46
CA SER A 16 -19.86 5.01 1.17
C SER A 16 -19.32 5.26 2.58
N PHE A 17 -18.91 6.52 2.79
CA PHE A 17 -18.40 7.15 4.01
C PHE A 17 -17.05 6.62 4.51
N LEU A 18 -16.17 7.54 4.91
CA LEU A 18 -14.87 7.26 5.54
C LEU A 18 -15.05 6.14 6.56
N VAL A 19 -14.52 4.96 6.26
CA VAL A 19 -14.68 3.80 7.13
C VAL A 19 -13.92 4.11 8.43
N LEU A 20 -14.63 4.10 9.57
CA LEU A 20 -14.05 4.38 10.89
C LEU A 20 -13.12 3.25 11.40
N GLY A 21 -12.83 2.25 10.56
CA GLY A 21 -12.01 1.07 10.88
C GLY A 21 -11.67 0.24 9.63
N TYR A 22 -10.99 -0.89 9.84
CA TYR A 22 -10.70 -1.84 8.76
C TYR A 22 -11.97 -2.60 8.34
N LEU A 23 -12.08 -2.93 7.05
CA LEU A 23 -13.22 -3.67 6.50
C LEU A 23 -13.09 -5.20 6.64
N CYS A 24 -11.93 -5.69 7.06
CA CYS A 24 -11.67 -7.10 7.28
C CYS A 24 -10.61 -7.33 8.36
N ASP A 25 -10.74 -8.45 9.05
CA ASP A 25 -9.78 -8.90 10.05
C ASP A 25 -8.46 -9.36 9.41
N PRO A 26 -7.35 -9.33 10.15
CA PRO A 26 -6.07 -9.99 9.82
C PRO A 26 -6.21 -11.39 9.24
N ASP A 27 -7.04 -12.21 9.88
CA ASP A 27 -7.22 -13.62 9.55
C ASP A 27 -7.90 -13.86 8.18
N ALA A 28 -8.50 -12.82 7.59
CA ALA A 28 -9.04 -12.91 6.23
C ALA A 28 -7.93 -13.07 5.17
N ASN A 29 -6.66 -12.77 5.50
CA ASN A 29 -5.50 -12.97 4.62
C ASN A 29 -5.08 -14.46 4.53
N VAL A 30 -5.98 -15.32 4.09
CA VAL A 30 -5.76 -16.79 3.99
C VAL A 30 -4.73 -17.21 2.93
N PHE A 31 -4.21 -16.26 2.14
CA PHE A 31 -3.19 -16.44 1.11
C PHE A 31 -1.79 -16.03 1.57
N ASN A 32 -1.66 -15.52 2.80
CA ASN A 32 -0.43 -14.97 3.36
C ASN A 32 0.24 -13.98 2.39
N ILE A 33 -0.55 -13.06 1.83
CA ILE A 33 -0.02 -11.97 1.03
C ILE A 33 0.67 -11.02 1.99
N ASP A 34 1.95 -10.74 1.74
CA ASP A 34 2.71 -9.84 2.59
C ASP A 34 3.47 -8.77 1.79
N PHE A 35 3.19 -7.50 2.04
CA PHE A 35 3.91 -6.39 1.41
C PHE A 35 5.23 -6.15 2.14
N THR A 36 6.32 -6.29 1.41
CA THR A 36 7.66 -6.21 1.98
C THR A 36 8.36 -4.91 1.66
N ARG A 37 8.00 -4.25 0.56
CA ARG A 37 8.57 -2.96 0.19
C ARG A 37 7.59 -2.10 -0.60
N PHE A 38 7.64 -0.81 -0.34
CA PHE A 38 6.92 0.21 -1.10
C PHE A 38 7.83 1.40 -1.37
N LYS A 39 7.84 1.87 -2.62
CA LYS A 39 8.70 2.98 -3.06
C LYS A 39 7.94 3.88 -4.01
N ILE A 40 8.00 5.19 -3.79
CA ILE A 40 7.49 6.20 -4.72
C ILE A 40 8.68 6.98 -5.27
N ARG A 41 8.75 7.11 -6.60
CA ARG A 41 9.70 8.01 -7.27
C ARG A 41 9.01 9.01 -8.19
N ASP A 42 9.61 10.16 -8.34
CA ASP A 42 9.36 11.04 -9.48
C ASP A 42 9.91 10.36 -10.74
N ILE A 43 9.08 10.19 -11.77
CA ILE A 43 9.52 9.53 -13.01
C ILE A 43 10.40 10.45 -13.84
N GLU A 44 10.18 11.75 -13.80
CA GLU A 44 10.91 12.71 -14.63
C GLU A 44 12.36 12.84 -14.14
N THR A 45 12.56 12.92 -12.83
CA THR A 45 13.91 13.09 -12.25
C THR A 45 14.52 11.79 -11.74
N GLY A 46 13.73 10.73 -11.55
CA GLY A 46 14.15 9.49 -10.88
C GLY A 46 14.31 9.62 -9.36
N THR A 47 14.03 10.80 -8.78
CA THR A 47 14.19 11.05 -7.34
C THR A 47 13.25 10.18 -6.52
N VAL A 48 13.77 9.46 -5.53
CA VAL A 48 12.95 8.70 -4.58
C VAL A 48 12.31 9.68 -3.59
N LEU A 49 10.98 9.72 -3.60
CA LEU A 49 10.19 10.64 -2.77
C LEU A 49 9.79 9.99 -1.45
N PHE A 50 9.66 8.67 -1.45
CA PHE A 50 9.32 7.87 -0.29
C PHE A 50 9.77 6.43 -0.50
N GLU A 51 10.25 5.79 0.55
CA GLU A 51 10.54 4.37 0.55
C GLU A 51 10.38 3.80 1.95
N ILE A 52 9.75 2.63 2.04
CA ILE A 52 9.66 1.83 3.24
C ILE A 52 9.85 0.37 2.86
N ALA A 53 10.64 -0.35 3.66
CA ALA A 53 10.83 -1.78 3.55
C ALA A 53 10.67 -2.40 4.93
N LYS A 54 10.09 -3.59 4.98
CA LYS A 54 10.15 -4.41 6.18
C LYS A 54 11.62 -4.79 6.44
N PRO A 55 12.06 -4.82 7.71
CA PRO A 55 13.37 -5.36 8.04
C PRO A 55 13.47 -6.81 7.53
N PRO A 56 14.66 -7.27 7.11
CA PRO A 56 14.85 -8.68 6.80
C PRO A 56 14.53 -9.53 8.04
N PRO A 57 13.92 -10.72 7.87
CA PRO A 57 13.75 -11.64 9.00
C PRO A 57 15.14 -11.92 9.57
N SER A 58 15.32 -11.72 10.88
CA SER A 58 16.60 -11.98 11.51
C SER A 58 16.83 -13.50 11.55
N GLU A 59 18.03 -13.97 11.22
CA GLU A 59 18.39 -15.41 11.20
C GLU A 59 18.30 -16.07 12.59
N GLU A 60 17.93 -15.32 13.63
CA GLU A 60 17.84 -15.76 15.03
C GLU A 60 16.39 -16.09 15.47
N GLU A 61 15.40 -15.95 14.59
CA GLU A 61 13.98 -16.21 14.88
C GLU A 61 13.55 -17.68 14.68
N GLU A 62 14.48 -18.61 14.41
CA GLU A 62 14.13 -20.04 14.27
C GLU A 62 13.91 -20.76 15.62
N ASP A 63 14.19 -20.14 16.78
CA ASP A 63 14.14 -20.84 18.08
C ASP A 63 13.66 -20.01 19.29
N VAL A 64 13.03 -18.85 19.09
CA VAL A 64 12.38 -18.11 20.18
C VAL A 64 10.90 -18.06 19.90
N GLU A 65 10.11 -18.82 20.66
CA GLU A 65 8.70 -18.55 20.94
C GLU A 65 8.62 -17.11 21.47
N GLN A 66 8.63 -16.11 20.58
CA GLN A 66 8.27 -14.75 20.94
C GLN A 66 6.81 -14.85 21.31
N ASP A 67 6.50 -14.52 22.57
CA ASP A 67 5.14 -14.39 23.07
C ASP A 67 4.27 -13.68 22.01
N GLU A 68 3.48 -14.47 21.26
CA GLU A 68 2.60 -14.01 20.18
C GLU A 68 1.46 -13.10 20.72
N GLU A 69 1.45 -12.82 22.02
CA GLU A 69 0.38 -12.14 22.75
C GLU A 69 0.42 -10.61 22.71
N GLU A 70 1.47 -9.95 22.19
CA GLU A 70 1.55 -8.46 22.17
C GLU A 70 1.85 -7.81 20.79
N ALA A 71 1.93 -8.56 19.70
CA ALA A 71 2.04 -7.94 18.38
C ALA A 71 0.67 -7.39 17.93
N ASP A 72 0.53 -6.06 17.80
CA ASP A 72 -0.68 -5.46 17.21
C ASP A 72 -0.92 -6.10 15.84
N PRO A 73 -2.03 -6.84 15.63
CA PRO A 73 -2.27 -7.54 14.39
C PRO A 73 -2.59 -6.57 13.23
N ASN A 74 -2.72 -5.27 13.52
CA ASN A 74 -2.79 -4.20 12.53
C ASN A 74 -1.45 -3.51 12.27
N ALA A 75 -0.36 -3.93 12.92
CA ALA A 75 0.99 -3.42 12.68
C ALA A 75 1.34 -3.57 11.18
N GLY A 76 1.59 -2.44 10.52
CA GLY A 76 1.90 -2.38 9.09
C GLY A 76 0.72 -2.16 8.14
N ARG A 77 -0.54 -2.15 8.62
CA ARG A 77 -1.72 -1.80 7.80
C ARG A 77 -1.94 -0.30 7.61
N PHE A 78 -1.26 0.52 8.41
CA PHE A 78 -1.35 1.99 8.35
C PHE A 78 0.01 2.62 8.13
N VAL A 79 0.10 3.50 7.13
CA VAL A 79 1.32 4.28 6.81
C VAL A 79 0.97 5.75 6.74
N ARG A 80 1.71 6.58 7.48
CA ARG A 80 1.56 8.03 7.46
C ARG A 80 2.65 8.68 6.62
N TYR A 81 2.23 9.34 5.54
CA TYR A 81 3.14 10.07 4.65
C TYR A 81 3.37 11.49 5.12
N GLN A 82 4.61 11.96 4.99
CA GLN A 82 4.96 13.37 5.18
C GLN A 82 5.59 13.90 3.89
N PHE A 83 4.73 14.40 3.00
CA PHE A 83 5.17 14.99 1.74
C PHE A 83 5.35 16.49 1.85
N THR A 84 6.33 17.01 1.10
CA THR A 84 6.51 18.44 0.90
C THR A 84 5.49 18.97 -0.11
N PRO A 85 5.16 20.28 -0.09
CA PRO A 85 4.24 20.87 -1.08
C PRO A 85 4.67 20.67 -2.55
N GLN A 86 5.96 20.45 -2.79
CA GLN A 86 6.53 20.14 -4.11
C GLN A 86 5.94 18.85 -4.70
N PHE A 87 5.57 17.88 -3.85
CA PHE A 87 4.95 16.63 -4.29
C PHE A 87 3.67 16.85 -5.10
N LEU A 88 2.86 17.85 -4.74
CA LEU A 88 1.61 18.18 -5.42
C LEU A 88 1.82 18.86 -6.79
N LYS A 89 3.06 19.26 -7.10
CA LYS A 89 3.43 19.88 -8.38
C LYS A 89 3.97 18.87 -9.38
N LEU A 90 4.24 17.63 -8.95
CA LEU A 90 4.70 16.57 -9.82
C LEU A 90 3.62 16.24 -10.85
N HIS A 91 4.05 15.84 -12.05
CA HIS A 91 3.15 15.39 -13.11
C HIS A 91 2.94 13.89 -13.05
N THR A 92 4.04 13.15 -12.88
CA THR A 92 4.01 11.69 -12.93
C THR A 92 4.89 11.08 -11.86
N VAL A 93 4.35 10.13 -11.09
CA VAL A 93 5.11 9.36 -10.10
C VAL A 93 4.97 7.87 -10.37
N GLY A 94 6.03 7.11 -10.12
CA GLY A 94 6.02 5.66 -10.16
C GLY A 94 5.97 5.12 -8.75
N ALA A 95 4.98 4.28 -8.43
CA ALA A 95 4.97 3.53 -7.18
C ALA A 95 5.31 2.06 -7.46
N THR A 96 6.39 1.60 -6.84
CA THR A 96 6.81 0.20 -6.86
C THR A 96 6.34 -0.47 -5.57
N VAL A 97 5.70 -1.63 -5.70
CA VAL A 97 5.25 -2.46 -4.59
C VAL A 97 5.91 -3.83 -4.74
N GLU A 98 6.49 -4.34 -3.66
CA GLU A 98 6.99 -5.72 -3.57
C GLU A 98 6.18 -6.47 -2.51
N PHE A 99 5.78 -7.69 -2.86
CA PHE A 99 5.00 -8.54 -1.97
C PHE A 99 5.31 -10.02 -2.17
N SER A 100 5.20 -10.80 -1.10
CA SER A 100 5.22 -12.26 -1.15
C SER A 100 3.82 -12.85 -1.12
N VAL A 101 3.68 -14.04 -1.65
CA VAL A 101 2.47 -14.88 -1.58
C VAL A 101 2.86 -16.20 -0.93
N GLY A 102 2.00 -16.70 -0.03
CA GLY A 102 2.20 -17.98 0.62
C GLY A 102 1.97 -19.18 -0.30
N GLU A 103 1.67 -20.32 0.30
CA GLU A 103 1.59 -21.61 -0.41
C GLU A 103 0.39 -21.74 -1.35
N LYS A 104 -0.66 -20.93 -1.15
CA LYS A 104 -1.89 -21.02 -1.94
C LYS A 104 -1.79 -20.10 -3.18
N PRO A 105 -2.12 -20.59 -4.38
CA PRO A 105 -2.15 -19.74 -5.57
C PRO A 105 -3.25 -18.68 -5.47
N VAL A 106 -2.97 -17.50 -6.00
CA VAL A 106 -3.96 -16.40 -6.07
C VAL A 106 -4.35 -16.18 -7.53
N ASN A 107 -5.58 -16.54 -7.88
CA ASN A 107 -6.13 -16.37 -9.22
C ASN A 107 -6.98 -15.09 -9.26
N SER A 108 -6.42 -13.96 -9.67
CA SER A 108 -7.07 -12.61 -9.74
C SER A 108 -6.85 -11.72 -8.52
N PHE A 109 -5.59 -11.52 -8.14
CA PHE A 109 -5.26 -10.53 -7.14
C PHE A 109 -5.54 -9.12 -7.68
N ARG A 110 -6.40 -8.38 -6.98
CA ARG A 110 -6.86 -7.03 -7.36
C ARG A 110 -6.81 -6.11 -6.14
N MET A 111 -6.32 -4.88 -6.33
CA MET A 111 -6.27 -3.86 -5.30
C MET A 111 -6.97 -2.59 -5.79
N ILE A 112 -7.90 -2.07 -5.00
CA ILE A 112 -8.54 -0.79 -5.27
C ILE A 112 -7.99 0.22 -4.27
N GLU A 113 -7.40 1.31 -4.74
CA GLU A 113 -6.83 2.36 -3.89
C GLU A 113 -7.62 3.65 -4.09
N ARG A 114 -8.16 4.24 -3.01
CA ARG A 114 -8.99 5.45 -3.09
C ARG A 114 -8.40 6.56 -2.24
N HIS A 115 -8.25 7.74 -2.84
CA HIS A 115 -7.68 8.92 -2.18
C HIS A 115 -8.76 9.97 -1.95
N TYR A 116 -8.86 10.47 -0.73
CA TYR A 116 -9.86 11.46 -0.33
C TYR A 116 -9.20 12.75 0.19
N PHE A 117 -9.88 13.88 0.06
CA PHE A 117 -9.56 15.12 0.75
C PHE A 117 -10.83 15.64 1.42
N GLY A 118 -10.87 15.58 2.76
CA GLY A 118 -12.14 15.63 3.48
C GLY A 118 -13.05 14.50 3.01
N GLU A 119 -14.29 14.82 2.65
CA GLU A 119 -15.28 13.85 2.16
C GLU A 119 -15.25 13.67 0.63
N LYS A 120 -14.37 14.41 -0.09
CA LYS A 120 -14.30 14.38 -1.55
C LYS A 120 -13.32 13.33 -2.04
N LEU A 121 -13.79 12.38 -2.84
CA LEU A 121 -12.94 11.48 -3.61
C LEU A 121 -12.11 12.28 -4.62
N LEU A 122 -10.79 12.24 -4.48
CA LEU A 122 -9.86 12.82 -5.44
C LEU A 122 -9.61 11.89 -6.61
N LYS A 123 -9.34 10.62 -6.32
CA LYS A 123 -8.99 9.61 -7.32
C LYS A 123 -9.22 8.20 -6.77
N SER A 124 -9.63 7.30 -7.65
CA SER A 124 -9.67 5.86 -7.40
C SER A 124 -8.76 5.19 -8.42
N PHE A 125 -7.92 4.28 -7.96
CA PHE A 125 -7.08 3.42 -8.76
C PHE A 125 -7.55 1.99 -8.60
N ASP A 126 -7.41 1.22 -9.67
CA ASP A 126 -7.86 -0.15 -9.75
C ASP A 126 -6.75 -0.97 -10.40
N PHE A 127 -6.09 -1.78 -9.58
CA PHE A 127 -4.93 -2.58 -9.94
C PHE A 127 -5.34 -4.03 -10.06
N ASN A 128 -5.08 -4.63 -11.21
CA ASN A 128 -5.24 -6.06 -11.40
C ASN A 128 -3.85 -6.69 -11.59
N PHE A 129 -3.37 -7.38 -10.56
CA PHE A 129 -2.11 -8.12 -10.58
C PHE A 129 -2.25 -9.47 -11.27
N GLY A 130 -3.48 -9.99 -11.39
CA GLY A 130 -3.76 -11.24 -12.07
C GLY A 130 -3.38 -12.46 -11.24
N PHE A 131 -2.66 -13.41 -11.85
CA PHE A 131 -2.23 -14.64 -11.18
C PHE A 131 -0.93 -14.40 -10.40
N CYS A 132 -0.92 -14.74 -9.11
CA CYS A 132 0.30 -14.74 -8.29
C CYS A 132 0.75 -16.17 -8.01
N ILE A 133 2.03 -16.43 -8.30
CA ILE A 133 2.65 -17.74 -8.13
C ILE A 133 2.76 -18.04 -6.62
N PRO A 134 2.42 -19.26 -6.16
CA PRO A 134 2.68 -19.67 -4.78
C PRO A 134 4.14 -19.54 -4.37
N ASN A 135 4.41 -19.25 -3.10
CA ASN A 135 5.75 -19.18 -2.51
C ASN A 135 6.71 -18.30 -3.32
N SER A 136 6.21 -17.18 -3.84
CA SER A 136 6.97 -16.28 -4.69
C SER A 136 6.98 -14.87 -4.14
N LYS A 137 8.02 -14.13 -4.52
CA LYS A 137 8.07 -12.67 -4.38
C LYS A 137 7.72 -12.05 -5.72
N ASN A 138 6.86 -11.04 -5.67
CA ASN A 138 6.30 -10.36 -6.82
C ASN A 138 6.60 -8.87 -6.69
N THR A 139 6.85 -8.24 -7.83
CA THR A 139 7.08 -6.80 -7.91
C THR A 139 6.13 -6.22 -8.95
N CYS A 140 5.45 -5.14 -8.59
CA CYS A 140 4.61 -4.39 -9.49
C CYS A 140 5.01 -2.92 -9.44
N GLU A 141 4.97 -2.27 -10.59
CA GLU A 141 5.13 -0.83 -10.68
C GLU A 141 3.91 -0.22 -11.35
N HIS A 142 3.33 0.78 -10.69
CA HIS A 142 2.26 1.57 -11.24
C HIS A 142 2.69 3.01 -11.48
N ILE A 143 2.31 3.53 -12.64
CA ILE A 143 2.62 4.89 -13.07
C ILE A 143 1.38 5.76 -12.86
N TYR A 144 1.49 6.71 -11.94
CA TYR A 144 0.44 7.64 -11.56
C TYR A 144 0.64 8.97 -12.28
N GLU A 145 -0.39 9.43 -12.98
CA GLU A 145 -0.46 10.79 -13.48
C GLU A 145 -1.31 11.64 -12.52
N PHE A 146 -0.72 12.69 -11.96
CA PHE A 146 -1.46 13.61 -11.13
C PHE A 146 -2.41 14.44 -12.00
N PRO A 147 -3.69 14.59 -11.58
CA PRO A 147 -4.57 15.51 -12.26
C PRO A 147 -4.00 16.93 -12.13
N LYS A 148 -4.13 17.74 -13.19
CA LYS A 148 -3.82 19.17 -13.11
C LYS A 148 -4.72 19.76 -12.03
N LEU A 149 -4.16 20.06 -10.87
CA LEU A 149 -4.84 20.79 -9.82
C LEU A 149 -5.05 22.21 -10.36
N SER A 150 -6.15 22.44 -11.06
CA SER A 150 -6.60 23.79 -11.39
C SER A 150 -6.71 24.54 -10.07
N SER A 151 -6.16 25.76 -10.02
CA SER A 151 -6.07 26.58 -8.82
C SER A 151 -7.41 26.58 -8.08
N MET A 152 -7.54 25.79 -7.01
CA MET A 152 -8.65 25.94 -6.08
C MET A 152 -8.42 27.31 -5.44
N ARG A 153 -9.20 28.28 -5.90
CA ARG A 153 -9.36 29.57 -5.22
C ARG A 153 -10.06 29.36 -3.91
#